data_AF-M0DSI5-F1
#
_entry.id   AF-M0DSI5-F1
#
_cell.length_a   1.000
_cell.length_b   1.000
_cell.length_c   1.000
_cell.angle_alpha   90.00
_cell.angle_beta   90.00
_cell.angle_gamma   90.00
#
_symmetry.space_group_name_H-M   'P 1'
#
loop_
_entity.id
_entity.type
_entity.pdbx_description
1 polymer ?
#
loop_
_entity_poly.entity_id
_entity_poly.type
_entity_poly.pdbx_seq_one_letter_code
_entity_poly.pdbx_strand_id
1 'polypeptide(L)'
;MTPGDDAGGRPSGLSRRRLLAGIGGVGVIGTASGLGTGAYLSNREAFTGNAFGAGEVGLTVDGEPTSGTVAVGPFRVDRTTFDERPRPETFEVGASANPVRVWLATRCPGGDRLGDALEVEVVVNGESVTGGYRPLAAVERDLATGIRIDDGCLDPDEGPIVVEVAPYLPAGSPDVGGEATDLTFRLYAEQCRHVSEGQANAPGSNPFAEVVCEEFAEECPACLELGKADDIEAALAVGDALRLAGAGSYEIEITEVETKDDGEAVGVAFALRGPDGTAGPAVCAVEIKGGQGTERHELDPPVTETGEVLFAPQNPDKGQRYGISHIVVFVCAGEDRLSDERSGDASDHESVDGDTAEENGDEKPENGDEKPENGSTKGN
;
A
#
# COMPACT_ATOMS: atom_id res chain seq x y z
N MET A 1 -54.25 41.56 52.32
CA MET A 1 -54.46 42.34 51.10
C MET A 1 -53.39 43.41 51.05
N THR A 2 -52.49 43.35 50.07
CA THR A 2 -51.55 44.42 49.77
C THR A 2 -51.33 44.43 48.25
N PRO A 3 -51.78 45.48 47.54
CA PRO A 3 -51.29 45.85 46.22
C PRO A 3 -50.07 46.79 46.41
N GLY A 4 -49.21 47.09 45.43
CA GLY A 4 -49.15 46.79 44.01
C GLY A 4 -47.92 47.51 43.42
N ASP A 5 -47.34 46.86 42.42
CA ASP A 5 -46.71 47.30 41.15
C ASP A 5 -45.85 48.59 41.03
N ASP A 6 -44.60 48.31 40.62
CA ASP A 6 -43.85 48.80 39.45
C ASP A 6 -43.58 50.30 39.20
N ALA A 7 -42.29 50.65 39.23
CA ALA A 7 -41.47 50.93 38.03
C ALA A 7 -40.10 51.51 38.42
N GLY A 8 -39.01 51.04 37.79
CA GLY A 8 -37.69 51.65 37.98
C GLY A 8 -36.62 51.10 37.04
N GLY A 9 -36.17 51.93 36.11
CA GLY A 9 -35.12 51.63 35.13
C GLY A 9 -33.70 51.49 35.71
N ARG A 10 -32.86 50.77 34.95
CA ARG A 10 -31.39 50.60 35.07
C ARG A 10 -30.66 51.89 34.64
N PRO A 11 -29.31 52.09 34.77
CA PRO A 11 -28.19 51.16 35.04
C PRO A 11 -27.22 51.76 36.12
N SER A 12 -26.01 51.31 36.48
CA SER A 12 -24.94 50.54 35.84
C SER A 12 -23.88 50.23 36.90
N GLY A 13 -23.16 49.12 36.71
CA GLY A 13 -21.70 49.10 36.90
C GLY A 13 -21.17 48.34 38.12
N LEU A 14 -20.87 47.05 37.94
CA LEU A 14 -19.68 46.42 38.53
C LEU A 14 -19.11 45.34 37.58
N SER A 15 -17.78 45.28 37.58
CA SER A 15 -16.90 44.78 36.51
C SER A 15 -16.78 43.26 36.40
N ARG A 16 -16.41 42.83 35.18
CA ARG A 16 -16.26 41.45 34.67
C ARG A 16 -15.25 40.53 35.41
N ARG A 17 -14.60 40.96 36.49
CA ARG A 17 -13.47 40.23 37.12
C ARG A 17 -13.80 39.46 38.40
N ARG A 18 -15.08 39.31 38.76
CA ARG A 18 -15.48 38.57 39.98
C ARG A 18 -16.27 37.29 39.74
N LEU A 19 -16.31 36.77 38.51
CA LEU A 19 -17.00 35.51 38.20
C LEU A 19 -16.06 34.46 37.59
N LEU A 20 -14.82 34.39 38.09
CA LEU A 20 -13.88 33.31 37.78
C LEU A 20 -13.22 32.82 39.08
N ALA A 21 -14.04 32.22 39.94
CA ALA A 21 -13.55 31.45 41.08
C ALA A 21 -14.62 30.44 41.50
N GLY A 22 -14.46 29.19 41.04
CA GLY A 22 -15.18 28.04 41.56
C GLY A 22 -15.86 27.20 40.50
N ILE A 23 -15.14 26.20 39.98
CA ILE A 23 -15.48 24.76 40.04
C ILE A 23 -14.28 24.04 39.42
N GLY A 24 -13.48 23.41 40.27
CA GLY A 24 -12.50 22.42 39.86
C GLY A 24 -13.08 21.03 40.09
N GLY A 25 -12.89 20.13 39.13
CA GLY A 25 -13.01 18.69 39.33
C GLY A 25 -14.03 17.98 38.44
N VAL A 26 -13.48 17.15 37.54
CA VAL A 26 -14.07 15.98 36.84
C VAL A 26 -14.66 16.20 35.44
N GLY A 27 -13.99 15.58 34.44
CA GLY A 27 -14.66 14.84 33.35
C GLY A 27 -14.78 15.55 32.00
N VAL A 28 -14.03 15.08 31.01
CA VAL A 28 -13.81 15.65 29.67
C VAL A 28 -15.06 15.64 28.76
N ILE A 29 -15.45 16.87 28.35
CA ILE A 29 -16.13 17.36 27.13
C ILE A 29 -17.48 16.74 26.72
N GLY A 30 -18.53 17.52 27.00
CA GLY A 30 -19.75 17.62 26.20
C GLY A 30 -20.10 19.09 25.93
N THR A 31 -20.51 19.37 24.69
CA THR A 31 -21.41 20.45 24.21
C THR A 31 -21.00 21.94 24.35
N ALA A 32 -21.12 22.70 23.25
CA ALA A 32 -21.26 24.16 23.26
C ALA A 32 -22.18 24.68 22.13
N SER A 33 -23.46 24.86 22.49
CA SER A 33 -24.34 26.03 22.22
C SER A 33 -24.19 26.91 20.95
N GLY A 34 -25.22 26.90 20.09
CA GLY A 34 -26.21 27.98 19.91
C GLY A 34 -25.81 29.43 19.54
N LEU A 35 -26.26 29.83 18.33
CA LEU A 35 -26.61 31.18 17.83
C LEU A 35 -25.52 32.22 17.48
N GLY A 36 -25.43 32.48 16.16
CA GLY A 36 -25.23 33.82 15.60
C GLY A 36 -23.83 34.13 15.08
N THR A 37 -23.57 33.82 13.80
CA THR A 37 -22.93 34.68 12.78
C THR A 37 -23.02 33.90 11.47
N GLY A 38 -23.63 34.47 10.43
CA GLY A 38 -23.69 33.84 9.11
C GLY A 38 -22.29 33.72 8.52
N ALA A 39 -21.78 32.50 8.42
CA ALA A 39 -20.58 32.20 7.65
C ALA A 39 -21.03 31.43 6.42
N TYR A 40 -21.08 32.17 5.32
CA TYR A 40 -21.05 31.65 3.97
C TYR A 40 -19.74 30.86 3.80
N LEU A 41 -19.78 29.56 4.09
CA LEU A 41 -18.69 28.63 3.84
C LEU A 41 -19.25 27.46 3.04
N SER A 42 -19.49 27.71 1.76
CA SER A 42 -19.42 26.65 0.76
C SER A 42 -17.95 26.25 0.61
N ASN A 43 -17.44 25.41 1.52
CA ASN A 43 -16.17 24.73 1.31
C ASN A 43 -16.47 23.37 0.68
N ARG A 44 -16.35 23.29 -0.65
CA ARG A 44 -16.20 22.03 -1.40
C ARG A 44 -14.72 21.65 -1.41
N GLU A 45 -14.15 21.45 -0.24
CA GLU A 45 -12.82 20.85 -0.10
C GLU A 45 -13.02 19.52 0.60
N ALA A 46 -13.04 18.44 -0.18
CA ALA A 46 -12.87 17.10 0.33
C ALA A 46 -11.42 16.99 0.82
N PHE A 47 -11.17 17.36 2.07
CA PHE A 47 -9.92 17.00 2.73
C PHE A 47 -9.86 15.47 2.76
N THR A 48 -8.76 14.92 2.26
CA THR A 48 -8.43 13.50 2.29
C THR A 48 -8.55 12.97 3.72
N GLY A 49 -9.68 12.33 4.02
CA GLY A 49 -9.95 11.72 5.34
C GLY A 49 -11.28 12.07 6.01
N ASN A 50 -12.14 12.95 5.46
CA ASN A 50 -13.46 13.22 6.04
C ASN A 50 -14.59 12.56 5.22
N ALA A 51 -15.32 11.65 5.85
CA ALA A 51 -16.41 10.87 5.24
C ALA A 51 -17.79 11.57 5.22
N PHE A 52 -17.89 12.81 5.73
CA PHE A 52 -19.16 13.52 5.84
C PHE A 52 -19.09 14.92 5.25
N GLY A 53 -20.02 15.23 4.35
CA GLY A 53 -20.27 16.58 3.84
C GLY A 53 -21.02 17.47 4.86
N ALA A 54 -21.10 18.77 4.58
CA ALA A 54 -21.68 19.75 5.49
C ALA A 54 -23.15 19.44 5.88
N GLY A 55 -23.41 19.36 7.19
CA GLY A 55 -24.70 19.03 7.79
C GLY A 55 -24.56 17.81 8.71
N GLU A 56 -25.38 17.69 9.75
CA GLU A 56 -25.39 16.50 10.62
C GLU A 56 -25.91 15.30 9.79
N VAL A 57 -25.01 14.63 9.07
CA VAL A 57 -25.30 13.45 8.25
C VAL A 57 -25.31 12.25 9.18
N GLY A 58 -26.51 11.77 9.52
CA GLY A 58 -26.68 10.58 10.33
C GLY A 58 -26.63 9.32 9.47
N LEU A 59 -25.45 8.72 9.32
CA LEU A 59 -25.27 7.42 8.67
C LEU A 59 -25.04 6.33 9.73
N THR A 60 -25.60 5.15 9.50
CA THR A 60 -25.44 3.98 10.38
C THR A 60 -24.96 2.78 9.59
N VAL A 61 -24.22 1.92 10.28
CA VAL A 61 -23.85 0.58 9.82
C VAL A 61 -24.34 -0.39 10.89
N ASP A 62 -25.15 -1.37 10.49
CA ASP A 62 -25.82 -2.33 11.38
C ASP A 62 -26.60 -1.64 12.51
N GLY A 63 -27.21 -0.49 12.20
CA GLY A 63 -27.98 0.33 13.14
C GLY A 63 -27.16 1.23 14.07
N GLU A 64 -25.83 1.13 14.05
CA GLU A 64 -24.94 1.94 14.89
C GLU A 64 -24.36 3.13 14.10
N PRO A 65 -24.21 4.33 14.70
CA PRO A 65 -23.59 5.46 14.04
C PRO A 65 -22.16 5.13 13.57
N THR A 66 -21.87 5.38 12.30
CA THR A 66 -20.56 5.08 11.70
C THR A 66 -19.76 6.36 11.43
N SER A 67 -18.45 6.23 11.31
CA SER A 67 -17.57 7.25 10.74
C SER A 67 -17.42 7.13 9.22
N GLY A 68 -18.13 6.20 8.58
CA GLY A 68 -18.08 5.97 7.13
C GLY A 68 -16.97 5.02 6.69
N THR A 69 -16.51 4.11 7.54
CA THR A 69 -15.60 3.02 7.16
C THR A 69 -16.12 1.70 7.71
N VAL A 70 -16.13 0.66 6.87
CA VAL A 70 -16.58 -0.69 7.21
C VAL A 70 -15.55 -1.68 6.70
N ALA A 71 -15.03 -2.53 7.57
CA ALA A 71 -14.15 -3.64 7.18
C ALA A 71 -14.96 -4.94 7.23
N VAL A 72 -14.89 -5.72 6.16
CA VAL A 72 -15.52 -7.03 6.05
C VAL A 72 -14.42 -8.08 5.97
N GLY A 73 -14.49 -9.11 6.80
CA GLY A 73 -13.40 -10.05 7.04
C GLY A 73 -12.98 -10.19 8.52
N PRO A 74 -11.82 -10.80 8.79
CA PRO A 74 -10.80 -11.19 7.81
C PRO A 74 -11.20 -12.45 7.03
N PHE A 75 -11.05 -12.37 5.70
CA PHE A 75 -11.19 -13.51 4.80
C PHE A 75 -9.95 -14.39 4.92
N ARG A 76 -10.10 -15.51 5.62
CA ARG A 76 -9.04 -16.51 5.78
C ARG A 76 -9.08 -17.53 4.66
N VAL A 77 -7.92 -17.86 4.11
CA VAL A 77 -7.81 -18.93 3.12
C VAL A 77 -7.61 -20.29 3.80
N ASP A 78 -8.62 -21.17 3.69
CA ASP A 78 -8.52 -22.59 4.07
C ASP A 78 -8.78 -23.51 2.87
N ARG A 79 -7.70 -23.99 2.24
CA ARG A 79 -7.70 -24.83 1.03
C ARG A 79 -8.52 -26.13 1.15
N THR A 80 -8.98 -26.51 2.35
CA THR A 80 -9.73 -27.75 2.58
C THR A 80 -11.23 -27.64 2.34
N THR A 81 -11.77 -26.45 2.05
CA THR A 81 -13.24 -26.19 2.05
C THR A 81 -13.83 -25.53 0.79
N PHE A 82 -13.04 -25.26 -0.26
CA PHE A 82 -13.41 -24.33 -1.34
C PHE A 82 -14.32 -24.84 -2.47
N ASP A 83 -14.78 -26.10 -2.47
CA ASP A 83 -15.79 -26.53 -3.46
C ASP A 83 -17.20 -25.99 -3.13
N GLU A 84 -17.43 -25.50 -1.91
CA GLU A 84 -18.66 -24.81 -1.52
C GLU A 84 -18.44 -23.29 -1.49
N ARG A 85 -19.27 -22.55 -2.23
CA ARG A 85 -19.29 -21.07 -2.16
C ARG A 85 -19.64 -20.67 -0.72
N PRO A 86 -18.76 -19.96 0.00
CA PRO A 86 -19.03 -19.60 1.39
C PRO A 86 -20.21 -18.65 1.46
N ARG A 87 -20.83 -18.58 2.65
CA ARG A 87 -21.93 -17.63 2.87
C ARG A 87 -21.37 -16.21 2.78
N PRO A 88 -22.07 -15.28 2.10
CA PRO A 88 -21.67 -13.89 2.10
C PRO A 88 -21.62 -13.34 3.53
N GLU A 89 -20.64 -12.47 3.79
CA GLU A 89 -20.70 -11.54 4.91
C GLU A 89 -21.62 -10.38 4.53
N THR A 90 -22.32 -9.80 5.50
CA THR A 90 -23.34 -8.78 5.24
C THR A 90 -23.22 -7.65 6.25
N PHE A 91 -23.42 -6.42 5.78
CA PHE A 91 -23.66 -5.26 6.63
C PHE A 91 -24.80 -4.40 6.07
N GLU A 92 -25.48 -3.69 6.97
CA GLU A 92 -26.65 -2.87 6.64
C GLU A 92 -26.30 -1.39 6.74
N VAL A 93 -26.54 -0.61 5.67
CA VAL A 93 -26.33 0.84 5.66
C VAL A 93 -27.67 1.54 5.82
N GLY A 94 -27.82 2.33 6.90
CA GLY A 94 -29.06 3.02 7.24
C GLY A 94 -28.86 4.53 7.45
N ALA A 95 -29.95 5.29 7.37
CA ALA A 95 -29.99 6.68 7.80
C ALA A 95 -30.51 6.77 9.24
N SER A 96 -29.94 7.62 10.10
CA SER A 96 -30.39 7.74 11.50
C SER A 96 -31.29 8.93 11.80
N ALA A 97 -31.32 9.97 10.95
CA ALA A 97 -32.02 11.21 11.27
C ALA A 97 -32.68 11.92 10.09
N ASN A 98 -32.01 11.99 8.95
CA ASN A 98 -32.51 12.69 7.76
C ASN A 98 -32.29 11.81 6.53
N PRO A 99 -33.10 11.97 5.47
CA PRO A 99 -32.85 11.27 4.22
C PRO A 99 -31.49 11.64 3.65
N VAL A 100 -30.72 10.62 3.24
CA VAL A 100 -29.36 10.77 2.72
C VAL A 100 -29.17 10.05 1.41
N ARG A 101 -28.25 10.57 0.61
CA ARG A 101 -27.63 9.86 -0.52
C ARG A 101 -26.36 9.22 -0.03
N VAL A 102 -26.05 8.03 -0.54
CA VAL A 102 -24.94 7.23 -0.06
C VAL A 102 -24.08 6.76 -1.23
N TRP A 103 -22.80 7.06 -1.12
CA TRP A 103 -21.76 6.52 -1.98
C TRP A 103 -20.96 5.47 -1.22
N LEU A 104 -20.68 4.37 -1.88
CA LEU A 104 -19.82 3.30 -1.41
C LEU A 104 -18.61 3.22 -2.32
N ALA A 105 -17.43 3.27 -1.72
CA ALA A 105 -16.16 3.09 -2.39
C ALA A 105 -15.30 2.10 -1.61
N THR A 106 -14.24 1.61 -2.22
CA THR A 106 -13.19 0.82 -1.56
C THR A 106 -11.94 1.68 -1.37
N ARG A 107 -10.94 1.13 -0.68
CA ARG A 107 -9.57 1.63 -0.81
C ARG A 107 -8.96 1.13 -2.11
N CYS A 108 -7.89 1.78 -2.56
CA CYS A 108 -7.06 1.19 -3.60
C CYS A 108 -6.41 -0.10 -3.08
N PRO A 109 -6.20 -1.09 -3.96
CA PRO A 109 -5.74 -2.41 -3.57
C PRO A 109 -4.34 -2.39 -2.99
N GLY A 110 -4.03 -3.30 -2.06
CA GLY A 110 -2.71 -3.37 -1.42
C GLY A 110 -1.58 -3.92 -2.29
N GLY A 111 -1.91 -4.59 -3.41
CA GLY A 111 -0.94 -5.22 -4.31
C GLY A 111 -0.39 -6.58 -3.82
N ASP A 112 -1.05 -7.23 -2.86
CA ASP A 112 -0.65 -8.54 -2.35
C ASP A 112 -1.20 -9.71 -3.20
N ARG A 113 -0.53 -10.87 -3.12
CA ARG A 113 -0.88 -12.07 -3.88
C ARG A 113 -2.27 -12.61 -3.54
N LEU A 114 -2.70 -12.47 -2.29
CA LEU A 114 -4.05 -12.86 -1.90
C LEU A 114 -5.10 -11.98 -2.59
N GLY A 115 -4.85 -10.67 -2.75
CA GLY A 115 -5.71 -9.75 -3.49
C GLY A 115 -5.91 -10.13 -4.95
N ASP A 116 -4.89 -10.68 -5.60
CA ASP A 116 -4.97 -11.15 -7.00
C ASP A 116 -5.63 -12.53 -7.13
N ALA A 117 -5.48 -13.38 -6.11
CA ALA A 117 -5.96 -14.76 -6.13
C ALA A 117 -7.39 -14.92 -5.60
N LEU A 118 -7.78 -14.15 -4.58
CA LEU A 118 -9.11 -14.19 -3.96
C LEU A 118 -10.10 -13.44 -4.84
N GLU A 119 -11.14 -14.12 -5.29
CA GLU A 119 -12.24 -13.48 -5.99
C GLU A 119 -13.33 -13.04 -4.99
N VAL A 120 -13.94 -11.89 -5.23
CA VAL A 120 -15.05 -11.37 -4.42
C VAL A 120 -16.19 -10.95 -5.35
N GLU A 121 -17.41 -11.24 -4.94
CA GLU A 121 -18.62 -10.61 -5.47
C GLU A 121 -19.21 -9.67 -4.41
N VAL A 122 -19.54 -8.45 -4.82
CA VAL A 122 -20.26 -7.48 -3.99
C VAL A 122 -21.66 -7.28 -4.55
N VAL A 123 -22.66 -7.46 -3.71
CA VAL A 123 -24.08 -7.31 -4.04
C VAL A 123 -24.69 -6.24 -3.15
N VAL A 124 -25.41 -5.29 -3.75
CA VAL A 124 -26.10 -4.21 -3.06
C VAL A 124 -27.60 -4.36 -3.32
N ASN A 125 -28.40 -4.54 -2.27
CA ASN A 125 -29.85 -4.78 -2.37
C ASN A 125 -30.24 -5.87 -3.39
N GLY A 126 -29.43 -6.93 -3.49
CA GLY A 126 -29.64 -8.04 -4.42
C GLY A 126 -29.13 -7.81 -5.85
N GLU A 127 -28.54 -6.65 -6.16
CA GLU A 127 -27.91 -6.37 -7.45
C GLU A 127 -26.37 -6.44 -7.36
N SER A 128 -25.76 -7.25 -8.22
CA SER A 128 -24.30 -7.40 -8.26
C SER A 128 -23.66 -6.15 -8.85
N VAL A 129 -22.87 -5.44 -8.05
CA VAL A 129 -22.17 -4.22 -8.48
C VAL A 129 -20.80 -4.52 -9.10
N THR A 130 -20.30 -5.74 -8.92
CA THR A 130 -19.05 -6.24 -9.53
C THR A 130 -19.28 -7.04 -10.81
N GLY A 131 -20.54 -7.35 -11.15
CA GLY A 131 -20.89 -8.17 -12.31
C GLY A 131 -20.51 -9.65 -12.15
N GLY A 132 -20.48 -10.15 -10.91
CA GLY A 132 -20.02 -11.48 -10.53
C GLY A 132 -18.73 -11.46 -9.71
N TYR A 133 -18.11 -12.63 -9.59
CA TYR A 133 -16.84 -12.83 -8.90
C TYR A 133 -15.68 -12.28 -9.75
N ARG A 134 -14.82 -11.50 -9.12
CA ARG A 134 -13.66 -10.84 -9.73
C ARG A 134 -12.52 -10.81 -8.70
N PRO A 135 -11.24 -10.78 -9.11
CA PRO A 135 -10.13 -10.63 -8.18
C PRO A 135 -10.34 -9.46 -7.23
N LEU A 136 -10.06 -9.64 -5.94
CA LEU A 136 -10.24 -8.63 -4.89
C LEU A 136 -9.54 -7.33 -5.27
N ALA A 137 -8.31 -7.40 -5.76
CA ALA A 137 -7.56 -6.23 -6.19
C ALA A 137 -8.24 -5.47 -7.37
N ALA A 138 -8.94 -6.19 -8.26
CA ALA A 138 -9.72 -5.59 -9.32
C ALA A 138 -11.01 -4.95 -8.79
N VAL A 139 -11.71 -5.60 -7.87
CA VAL A 139 -12.91 -5.05 -7.20
C VAL A 139 -12.57 -3.78 -6.43
N GLU A 140 -11.48 -3.80 -5.66
CA GLU A 140 -10.99 -2.65 -4.90
C GLU A 140 -10.62 -1.48 -5.81
N ARG A 141 -10.04 -1.74 -6.97
CA ARG A 141 -9.71 -0.71 -7.96
C ARG A 141 -10.96 -0.15 -8.64
N ASP A 142 -11.86 -1.02 -9.09
CA ASP A 142 -13.08 -0.63 -9.80
C ASP A 142 -13.99 0.22 -8.88
N LEU A 143 -14.15 -0.19 -7.62
CA LEU A 143 -14.97 0.51 -6.63
C LEU A 143 -14.24 1.68 -5.94
N ALA A 144 -12.94 1.89 -6.15
CA ALA A 144 -12.21 3.00 -5.53
C ALA A 144 -12.74 4.37 -5.94
N THR A 145 -13.29 4.47 -7.16
CA THR A 145 -13.92 5.68 -7.71
C THR A 145 -15.35 5.92 -7.19
N GLY A 146 -15.87 4.99 -6.39
CA GLY A 146 -17.15 5.07 -5.71
C GLY A 146 -18.36 4.90 -6.63
N ILE A 147 -19.37 4.22 -6.10
CA ILE A 147 -20.70 4.07 -6.71
C ILE A 147 -21.76 4.61 -5.78
N ARG A 148 -22.85 5.14 -6.36
CA ARG A 148 -24.03 5.52 -5.59
C ARG A 148 -24.88 4.27 -5.36
N ILE A 149 -25.25 4.01 -4.11
CA ILE A 149 -25.94 2.77 -3.71
C ILE A 149 -27.40 2.97 -3.27
N ASP A 150 -27.84 4.22 -3.14
CA ASP A 150 -29.23 4.57 -2.88
C ASP A 150 -30.07 4.67 -4.16
N ASP A 151 -31.35 4.30 -4.08
CA ASP A 151 -32.36 4.63 -5.09
C ASP A 151 -33.05 5.96 -4.75
N GLY A 152 -32.29 7.06 -4.89
CA GLY A 152 -32.77 8.41 -4.63
C GLY A 152 -32.39 8.94 -3.25
N CYS A 153 -33.14 8.61 -2.21
CA CYS A 153 -32.85 9.07 -0.85
C CYS A 153 -33.18 7.97 0.13
N LEU A 154 -32.17 7.51 0.86
CA LEU A 154 -32.34 6.57 1.95
C LEU A 154 -32.99 7.29 3.13
N ASP A 155 -34.27 6.99 3.40
CA ASP A 155 -35.03 7.56 4.50
C ASP A 155 -34.78 6.77 5.81
N PRO A 156 -34.65 7.43 6.98
CA PRO A 156 -34.50 6.74 8.26
C PRO A 156 -35.69 5.84 8.64
N ASP A 157 -36.88 6.09 8.09
CA ASP A 157 -38.08 5.27 8.33
C ASP A 157 -38.20 4.08 7.33
N GLU A 158 -37.32 4.01 6.33
CA GLU A 158 -37.26 2.92 5.35
C GLU A 158 -36.23 1.84 5.73
N GLY A 159 -36.26 0.71 5.02
CA GLY A 159 -35.32 -0.38 5.25
C GLY A 159 -33.89 0.00 4.87
N PRO A 160 -32.87 -0.57 5.54
CA PRO A 160 -31.47 -0.28 5.20
C PRO A 160 -31.11 -0.84 3.82
N ILE A 161 -30.03 -0.30 3.25
CA ILE A 161 -29.36 -0.89 2.09
C ILE A 161 -28.53 -2.07 2.59
N VAL A 162 -28.80 -3.26 2.08
CA VAL A 162 -28.07 -4.48 2.43
C VAL A 162 -26.90 -4.63 1.47
N VAL A 163 -25.68 -4.75 2.01
CA VAL A 163 -24.47 -5.04 1.23
C VAL A 163 -23.98 -6.43 1.59
N GLU A 164 -23.90 -7.31 0.60
CA GLU A 164 -23.38 -8.67 0.74
C GLU A 164 -22.03 -8.80 0.04
N VAL A 165 -21.07 -9.43 0.70
CA VAL A 165 -19.70 -9.65 0.22
C VAL A 165 -19.41 -11.13 0.28
N ALA A 166 -19.24 -11.74 -0.90
CA ALA A 166 -19.00 -13.17 -1.03
C ALA A 166 -17.56 -13.42 -1.49
N PRO A 167 -16.64 -13.81 -0.58
CA PRO A 167 -15.29 -14.20 -0.97
C PRO A 167 -15.29 -15.61 -1.56
N TYR A 168 -14.40 -15.88 -2.51
CA TYR A 168 -14.22 -17.18 -3.13
C TYR A 168 -12.79 -17.33 -3.61
N LEU A 169 -12.12 -18.42 -3.25
CA LEU A 169 -10.81 -18.75 -3.81
C LEU A 169 -10.98 -19.85 -4.86
N PRO A 170 -10.73 -19.56 -6.15
CA PRO A 170 -10.74 -20.58 -7.19
C PRO A 170 -9.78 -21.75 -6.89
N ALA A 171 -10.16 -22.97 -7.24
CA ALA A 171 -9.34 -24.17 -7.01
C ALA A 171 -7.98 -24.14 -7.74
N GLY A 172 -7.86 -23.33 -8.80
CA GLY A 172 -6.62 -23.14 -9.56
C GLY A 172 -5.73 -22.00 -9.06
N SER A 173 -6.10 -21.32 -7.96
CA SER A 173 -5.35 -20.19 -7.44
C SER A 173 -3.98 -20.59 -6.85
N PRO A 174 -2.98 -19.69 -6.92
CA PRO A 174 -1.65 -19.92 -6.35
C PRO A 174 -1.69 -20.17 -4.84
N ASP A 175 -0.58 -20.64 -4.28
CA ASP A 175 -0.49 -20.86 -2.83
C ASP A 175 -0.38 -19.57 -2.05
N VAL A 176 -1.51 -19.16 -1.51
CA VAL A 176 -1.72 -18.03 -0.57
C VAL A 176 -2.17 -18.56 0.80
N GLY A 177 -1.84 -19.82 1.13
CA GLY A 177 -2.26 -20.47 2.36
C GLY A 177 -1.74 -19.74 3.61
N GLY A 178 -2.62 -19.55 4.60
CA GLY A 178 -2.30 -18.85 5.85
C GLY A 178 -2.38 -17.32 5.76
N GLU A 179 -2.62 -16.77 4.57
CA GLU A 179 -2.89 -15.35 4.39
C GLU A 179 -4.33 -15.01 4.79
N ALA A 180 -4.54 -13.75 5.19
CA ALA A 180 -5.84 -13.21 5.54
C ALA A 180 -5.89 -11.73 5.14
N THR A 181 -7.04 -11.29 4.63
CA THR A 181 -7.25 -9.90 4.22
C THR A 181 -8.67 -9.44 4.56
N ASP A 182 -8.87 -8.12 4.61
CA ASP A 182 -10.16 -7.48 4.82
C ASP A 182 -10.53 -6.66 3.59
N LEU A 183 -11.78 -6.70 3.14
CA LEU A 183 -12.28 -5.72 2.19
C LEU A 183 -12.79 -4.50 2.96
N THR A 184 -12.14 -3.35 2.79
CA THR A 184 -12.56 -2.11 3.45
C THR A 184 -13.37 -1.21 2.53
N PHE A 185 -14.61 -0.95 2.92
CA PHE A 185 -15.48 0.05 2.32
C PHE A 185 -15.35 1.41 3.00
N ARG A 186 -15.45 2.47 2.19
CA ARG A 186 -15.63 3.86 2.57
C ARG A 186 -17.02 4.28 2.16
N LEU A 187 -17.80 4.76 3.12
CA LEU A 187 -19.12 5.31 2.90
C LEU A 187 -19.03 6.83 2.99
N TYR A 188 -19.67 7.51 2.05
CA TYR A 188 -19.91 8.93 2.15
C TYR A 188 -21.41 9.16 2.03
N ALA A 189 -21.94 10.08 2.84
CA ALA A 189 -23.33 10.45 2.76
C ALA A 189 -23.53 11.96 2.69
N GLU A 190 -24.54 12.37 1.91
CA GLU A 190 -24.98 13.76 1.77
C GLU A 190 -26.47 13.85 2.09
N GLN A 191 -26.89 14.87 2.84
CA GLN A 191 -28.32 15.09 3.08
C GLN A 191 -29.06 15.39 1.78
N CYS A 192 -30.21 14.75 1.59
CA CYS A 192 -30.97 14.91 0.37
C CYS A 192 -31.54 16.32 0.16
N ARG A 193 -31.81 17.02 1.26
CA ARG A 193 -32.41 18.35 1.23
C ARG A 193 -31.46 19.32 0.51
N HIS A 194 -32.02 20.15 -0.37
CA HIS A 194 -31.31 21.22 -1.11
C HIS A 194 -30.51 20.80 -2.35
N VAL A 195 -30.42 19.51 -2.68
CA VAL A 195 -29.79 19.02 -3.92
C VAL A 195 -30.83 18.19 -4.70
N SER A 196 -31.07 18.54 -5.95
CA SER A 196 -31.97 17.75 -6.82
C SER A 196 -31.28 16.50 -7.35
N GLU A 197 -32.04 15.46 -7.72
CA GLU A 197 -31.47 14.22 -8.29
C GLU A 197 -30.61 14.49 -9.55
N GLY A 198 -31.01 15.42 -10.40
CA GLY A 198 -30.22 15.80 -11.56
C GLY A 198 -28.87 16.42 -11.20
N GLN A 199 -28.78 17.14 -10.08
CA GLN A 199 -27.52 17.67 -9.56
C GLN A 199 -26.71 16.58 -8.87
N ALA A 200 -27.35 15.72 -8.07
CA ALA A 200 -26.68 14.61 -7.39
C ALA A 200 -26.08 13.59 -8.37
N ASN A 201 -26.68 13.41 -9.55
CA ASN A 201 -26.18 12.53 -10.61
C ASN A 201 -25.18 13.21 -11.56
N ALA A 202 -24.81 14.47 -11.33
CA ALA A 202 -23.78 15.13 -12.13
C ALA A 202 -22.39 14.51 -11.84
N PRO A 203 -21.48 14.44 -12.84
CA PRO A 203 -20.16 13.80 -12.65
C PRO A 203 -19.35 14.33 -11.45
N GLY A 204 -19.47 15.62 -11.13
CA GLY A 204 -18.77 16.24 -10.00
C GLY A 204 -19.41 16.07 -8.63
N SER A 205 -20.49 15.29 -8.51
CA SER A 205 -21.19 15.05 -7.25
C SER A 205 -20.72 13.79 -6.52
N ASN A 206 -20.04 12.88 -7.24
CA ASN A 206 -19.43 11.71 -6.61
C ASN A 206 -18.14 12.14 -5.86
N PRO A 207 -18.09 11.98 -4.52
CA PRO A 207 -16.95 12.40 -3.69
C PRO A 207 -15.67 11.59 -3.95
N PHE A 208 -15.77 10.45 -4.63
CA PHE A 208 -14.66 9.55 -4.92
C PHE A 208 -14.21 9.60 -6.39
N ALA A 209 -14.84 10.42 -7.23
CA ALA A 209 -14.62 10.42 -8.69
C ALA A 209 -13.17 10.71 -9.12
N GLU A 210 -12.41 11.43 -8.29
CA GLU A 210 -11.02 11.78 -8.58
C GLU A 210 -10.00 10.77 -8.01
N VAL A 211 -10.45 9.69 -7.36
CA VAL A 211 -9.56 8.65 -6.85
C VAL A 211 -8.93 7.92 -8.04
N VAL A 212 -7.60 7.91 -8.07
CA VAL A 212 -6.80 7.12 -9.01
C VAL A 212 -6.05 6.08 -8.19
N CYS A 213 -6.28 4.81 -8.48
CA CYS A 213 -5.43 3.76 -7.95
C CYS A 213 -4.26 3.59 -8.89
N GLU A 214 -3.12 4.14 -8.48
CA GLU A 214 -1.84 3.79 -9.07
C GLU A 214 -1.69 2.26 -8.94
N GLU A 215 -1.24 1.62 -10.02
CA GLU A 215 -0.84 0.23 -9.90
C GLU A 215 0.29 0.20 -8.87
N PHE A 216 0.10 -0.53 -7.78
CA PHE A 216 1.19 -0.95 -6.92
C PHE A 216 2.05 -1.96 -7.70
N ALA A 217 2.62 -1.53 -8.83
CA ALA A 217 4.02 -1.83 -9.03
C ALA A 217 4.68 -1.16 -7.84
N GLU A 218 5.23 -1.92 -6.90
CA GLU A 218 6.11 -1.32 -5.89
C GLU A 218 7.06 -0.41 -6.69
N GLU A 219 6.94 0.91 -6.54
CA GLU A 219 7.82 1.85 -7.24
C GLU A 219 9.22 1.38 -6.89
N CYS A 220 9.94 0.84 -7.87
CA CYS A 220 11.24 0.24 -7.65
C CYS A 220 12.23 1.39 -7.56
N PRO A 221 12.53 1.93 -6.36
CA PRO A 221 13.16 3.25 -6.27
C PRO A 221 14.58 3.18 -6.84
N ALA A 222 15.22 2.02 -6.65
CA ALA A 222 16.42 1.60 -7.34
C ALA A 222 16.37 0.09 -7.63
N CYS A 223 16.82 -0.28 -8.82
CA CYS A 223 17.00 -1.67 -9.25
C CYS A 223 18.46 -2.08 -9.02
N LEU A 224 18.74 -2.68 -7.87
CA LEU A 224 20.09 -2.95 -7.39
C LEU A 224 20.44 -4.42 -7.53
N GLU A 225 21.70 -4.71 -7.88
CA GLU A 225 22.19 -6.09 -7.95
C GLU A 225 22.08 -6.76 -6.59
N LEU A 226 21.32 -7.86 -6.53
CA LEU A 226 21.21 -8.69 -5.34
C LEU A 226 22.37 -9.68 -5.28
N GLY A 227 22.62 -10.38 -6.39
CA GLY A 227 23.70 -11.35 -6.49
C GLY A 227 23.63 -12.20 -7.75
N LYS A 228 24.52 -13.20 -7.79
CA LYS A 228 24.84 -13.94 -9.01
C LYS A 228 24.84 -15.46 -8.80
N ALA A 229 24.11 -16.18 -9.64
CA ALA A 229 24.13 -17.64 -9.72
C ALA A 229 25.17 -18.10 -10.76
N ASP A 230 26.30 -18.61 -10.29
CA ASP A 230 27.46 -18.98 -11.12
C ASP A 230 27.66 -20.49 -11.31
N ASP A 231 27.03 -21.33 -10.47
CA ASP A 231 27.19 -22.78 -10.50
C ASP A 231 26.26 -23.47 -11.53
N ILE A 232 26.12 -22.89 -12.72
CA ILE A 232 25.29 -23.41 -13.82
C ILE A 232 26.15 -24.27 -14.76
N GLU A 233 26.73 -25.33 -14.21
CA GLU A 233 27.55 -26.29 -14.97
C GLU A 233 26.82 -27.61 -15.26
N ALA A 234 25.69 -27.85 -14.59
CA ALA A 234 24.83 -29.02 -14.77
C ALA A 234 23.60 -28.68 -15.63
N ALA A 235 22.94 -29.72 -16.17
CA ALA A 235 21.64 -29.56 -16.81
C ALA A 235 20.63 -29.05 -15.77
N LEU A 236 20.17 -27.80 -15.93
CA LEU A 236 19.16 -27.21 -15.06
C LEU A 236 17.83 -27.94 -15.22
N ALA A 237 17.17 -28.17 -14.10
CA ALA A 237 15.85 -28.76 -14.03
C ALA A 237 14.91 -27.92 -13.16
N VAL A 238 13.62 -28.09 -13.39
CA VAL A 238 12.58 -27.51 -12.52
C VAL A 238 12.74 -28.07 -11.11
N GLY A 239 12.72 -27.17 -10.12
CA GLY A 239 12.95 -27.44 -8.70
C GLY A 239 14.42 -27.31 -8.26
N ASP A 240 15.36 -27.05 -9.17
CA ASP A 240 16.74 -26.73 -8.79
C ASP A 240 16.78 -25.39 -8.04
N ALA A 241 17.57 -25.32 -6.97
CA ALA A 241 17.79 -24.10 -6.19
C ALA A 241 19.24 -23.63 -6.35
N LEU A 242 19.43 -22.46 -6.95
CA LEU A 242 20.74 -21.87 -7.21
C LEU A 242 21.01 -20.71 -6.25
N ARG A 243 22.08 -20.82 -5.47
CA ARG A 243 22.46 -19.75 -4.54
C ARG A 243 23.00 -18.52 -5.26
N LEU A 244 22.66 -17.35 -4.75
CA LEU A 244 23.16 -16.09 -5.25
C LEU A 244 24.41 -15.66 -4.47
N ALA A 245 25.57 -15.69 -5.13
CA ALA A 245 26.80 -15.14 -4.58
C ALA A 245 26.65 -13.63 -4.33
N GLY A 246 27.06 -13.17 -3.15
CA GLY A 246 26.93 -11.77 -2.73
C GLY A 246 25.59 -11.40 -2.09
N ALA A 247 24.60 -12.30 -2.11
CA ALA A 247 23.23 -12.05 -1.64
C ALA A 247 22.89 -12.74 -0.31
N GLY A 248 23.86 -13.01 0.57
CA GLY A 248 23.59 -13.78 1.79
C GLY A 248 23.00 -15.17 1.49
N SER A 249 21.82 -15.47 2.04
CA SER A 249 21.13 -16.77 1.94
C SER A 249 19.99 -16.81 0.90
N TYR A 250 19.94 -15.85 -0.02
CA TYR A 250 18.96 -15.87 -1.12
C TYR A 250 19.34 -16.90 -2.20
N GLU A 251 18.34 -17.54 -2.78
CA GLU A 251 18.47 -18.48 -3.89
C GLU A 251 17.36 -18.28 -4.93
N ILE A 252 17.63 -18.67 -6.18
CA ILE A 252 16.60 -18.76 -7.22
C ILE A 252 16.16 -20.22 -7.35
N GLU A 253 14.87 -20.47 -7.19
CA GLU A 253 14.23 -21.76 -7.42
C GLU A 253 13.72 -21.80 -8.86
N ILE A 254 14.23 -22.73 -9.66
CA ILE A 254 13.88 -22.86 -11.07
C ILE A 254 12.46 -23.40 -11.22
N THR A 255 11.59 -22.65 -11.89
CA THR A 255 10.18 -23.01 -12.11
C THR A 255 9.92 -23.52 -13.53
N GLU A 256 10.73 -23.09 -14.51
CA GLU A 256 10.69 -23.57 -15.89
C GLU A 256 12.09 -23.52 -16.53
N VAL A 257 12.39 -24.44 -17.45
CA VAL A 257 13.67 -24.47 -18.19
C VAL A 257 13.43 -24.79 -19.65
N GLU A 258 14.06 -24.00 -20.52
CA GLU A 258 14.18 -24.30 -21.94
C GLU A 258 15.59 -24.81 -22.26
N THR A 259 15.69 -25.92 -22.99
CA THR A 259 16.95 -26.61 -23.28
C THR A 259 17.15 -26.86 -24.78
N LYS A 260 18.41 -27.02 -25.19
CA LYS A 260 18.78 -27.56 -26.51
C LYS A 260 18.66 -29.08 -26.54
N ASP A 261 18.80 -29.65 -27.74
CA ASP A 261 18.83 -31.10 -27.98
C ASP A 261 19.91 -31.85 -27.16
N ASP A 262 20.97 -31.17 -26.73
CA ASP A 262 22.05 -31.72 -25.89
C ASP A 262 21.83 -31.53 -24.39
N GLY A 263 20.70 -30.94 -23.98
CA GLY A 263 20.34 -30.69 -22.58
C GLY A 263 20.91 -29.41 -21.99
N GLU A 264 21.62 -28.59 -22.76
CA GLU A 264 22.13 -27.29 -22.31
C GLU A 264 20.97 -26.30 -22.15
N ALA A 265 20.83 -25.70 -20.96
CA ALA A 265 19.80 -24.70 -20.68
C ALA A 265 20.05 -23.39 -21.44
N VAL A 266 19.04 -22.89 -22.13
CA VAL A 266 19.06 -21.65 -22.94
C VAL A 266 18.07 -20.60 -22.46
N GLY A 267 17.17 -20.97 -21.56
CA GLY A 267 16.25 -20.06 -20.89
C GLY A 267 15.75 -20.66 -19.59
N VAL A 268 15.37 -19.80 -18.65
CA VAL A 268 14.83 -20.21 -17.34
C VAL A 268 13.72 -19.27 -16.89
N ALA A 269 12.73 -19.82 -16.18
CA ALA A 269 11.87 -19.08 -15.27
C ALA A 269 12.22 -19.46 -13.83
N PHE A 270 12.10 -18.54 -12.88
CA PHE A 270 12.43 -18.83 -11.49
C PHE A 270 11.64 -17.96 -10.50
N ALA A 271 11.56 -18.44 -9.26
CA ALA A 271 11.12 -17.68 -8.09
C ALA A 271 12.31 -17.33 -7.21
N LEU A 272 12.39 -16.08 -6.73
CA LEU A 272 13.40 -15.68 -5.75
C LEU A 272 12.97 -16.11 -4.35
N ARG A 273 13.84 -16.84 -3.64
CA ARG A 273 13.59 -17.39 -2.30
C ARG A 273 14.57 -16.84 -1.27
N GLY A 274 14.04 -16.50 -0.11
CA GLY A 274 14.81 -16.14 1.09
C GLY A 274 15.29 -17.37 1.89
N PRO A 275 16.08 -17.15 2.96
CA PRO A 275 16.71 -18.20 3.78
C PRO A 275 15.77 -19.30 4.29
N ASP A 276 14.52 -18.92 4.59
CA ASP A 276 13.54 -19.81 5.21
C ASP A 276 12.52 -20.35 4.18
N GLY A 277 12.82 -20.23 2.88
CA GLY A 277 11.91 -20.61 1.78
C GLY A 277 10.79 -19.60 1.52
N THR A 278 10.82 -18.44 2.17
CA THR A 278 9.89 -17.33 1.92
C THR A 278 10.15 -16.69 0.55
N ALA A 279 9.16 -15.97 0.01
CA ALA A 279 9.40 -15.14 -1.18
C ALA A 279 10.48 -14.07 -0.89
N GLY A 280 11.38 -13.86 -1.83
CA GLY A 280 12.38 -12.79 -1.79
C GLY A 280 11.80 -11.42 -2.17
N PRO A 281 12.63 -10.36 -2.16
CA PRO A 281 12.25 -9.04 -2.68
C PRO A 281 11.81 -9.08 -4.15
N ALA A 282 11.06 -8.08 -4.60
CA ALA A 282 10.65 -7.98 -5.98
C ALA A 282 11.87 -7.81 -6.92
N VAL A 283 11.95 -8.64 -7.95
CA VAL A 283 12.97 -8.63 -9.00
C VAL A 283 12.54 -7.65 -10.08
N CYS A 284 13.41 -6.69 -10.38
CA CYS A 284 13.18 -5.65 -11.38
C CYS A 284 13.95 -5.90 -12.67
N ALA A 285 15.05 -6.65 -12.62
CA ALA A 285 15.77 -7.05 -13.81
C ALA A 285 16.55 -8.35 -13.59
N VAL A 286 16.79 -9.04 -14.69
CA VAL A 286 17.62 -10.25 -14.74
C VAL A 286 18.59 -10.14 -15.89
N GLU A 287 19.88 -10.38 -15.63
CA GLU A 287 20.88 -10.51 -16.67
C GLU A 287 21.31 -11.96 -16.84
N ILE A 288 21.16 -12.47 -18.06
CA ILE A 288 21.55 -13.83 -18.42
C ILE A 288 22.78 -13.76 -19.31
N LYS A 289 23.90 -14.31 -18.82
CA LYS A 289 25.13 -14.44 -19.61
C LYS A 289 25.09 -15.71 -20.43
N GLY A 290 25.43 -15.60 -21.72
CA GLY A 290 25.68 -16.75 -22.58
C GLY A 290 26.70 -16.41 -23.67
N GLY A 291 27.66 -17.29 -23.91
CA GLY A 291 28.74 -17.05 -24.87
C GLY A 291 29.45 -15.71 -24.63
N GLN A 292 29.58 -14.88 -25.66
CA GLN A 292 30.24 -13.57 -25.56
C GLN A 292 29.29 -12.42 -25.15
N GLY A 293 27.97 -12.65 -25.09
CA GLY A 293 26.98 -11.61 -24.79
C GLY A 293 26.30 -11.76 -23.43
N THR A 294 25.58 -10.71 -23.02
CA THR A 294 24.66 -10.70 -21.87
C THR A 294 23.33 -10.19 -22.36
N GLU A 295 22.23 -10.85 -22.00
CA GLU A 295 20.87 -10.41 -22.29
C GLU A 295 20.27 -9.89 -20.99
N ARG A 296 19.75 -8.66 -21.00
CA ARG A 296 19.10 -8.05 -19.84
C ARG A 296 17.59 -8.03 -20.09
N HIS A 297 16.85 -8.61 -19.15
CA HIS A 297 15.39 -8.62 -19.13
C HIS A 297 14.93 -7.68 -18.02
N GLU A 298 14.23 -6.61 -18.40
CA GLU A 298 13.57 -5.72 -17.44
C GLU A 298 12.20 -6.31 -17.08
N LEU A 299 11.87 -6.34 -15.79
CA LEU A 299 10.61 -6.82 -15.26
C LEU A 299 9.83 -5.62 -14.72
N ASP A 300 8.83 -5.19 -15.48
CA ASP A 300 7.96 -4.06 -15.15
C ASP A 300 6.48 -4.50 -15.31
N PRO A 301 5.74 -4.67 -14.21
CA PRO A 301 6.13 -4.38 -12.83
C PRO A 301 7.19 -5.37 -12.28
N PRO A 302 7.95 -4.99 -11.23
CA PRO A 302 8.83 -5.92 -10.53
C PRO A 302 8.07 -7.11 -9.94
N VAL A 303 8.65 -8.30 -9.99
CA VAL A 303 7.98 -9.56 -9.58
C VAL A 303 8.87 -10.43 -8.71
N THR A 304 8.29 -11.23 -7.81
CA THR A 304 9.06 -12.20 -7.00
C THR A 304 9.31 -13.54 -7.71
N GLU A 305 8.58 -13.78 -8.80
CA GLU A 305 8.70 -14.93 -9.70
C GLU A 305 8.51 -14.46 -11.13
N THR A 306 9.37 -14.90 -12.05
CA THR A 306 9.39 -14.36 -13.43
C THR A 306 8.13 -14.72 -14.21
N GLY A 307 7.51 -15.87 -13.94
CA GLY A 307 6.28 -16.35 -14.61
C GLY A 307 6.42 -16.69 -16.10
N GLU A 308 7.50 -16.26 -16.75
CA GLU A 308 7.88 -16.59 -18.12
C GLU A 308 9.37 -16.95 -18.22
N VAL A 309 9.72 -17.64 -19.30
CA VAL A 309 11.10 -18.07 -19.58
C VAL A 309 11.92 -16.89 -20.09
N LEU A 310 12.91 -16.49 -19.30
CA LEU A 310 13.92 -15.51 -19.66
C LEU A 310 15.07 -16.21 -20.38
N PHE A 311 15.42 -15.71 -21.56
CA PHE A 311 16.35 -16.39 -22.45
C PHE A 311 17.76 -15.80 -22.46
N ALA A 312 18.75 -16.67 -22.64
CA ALA A 312 20.12 -16.29 -22.95
C ALA A 312 20.25 -15.60 -24.33
N PRO A 313 21.33 -14.84 -24.55
CA PRO A 313 21.61 -14.16 -25.81
C PRO A 313 21.59 -15.11 -27.01
N GLN A 314 21.18 -14.60 -28.16
CA GLN A 314 21.28 -15.32 -29.42
C GLN A 314 22.69 -15.22 -30.03
N ASN A 315 23.12 -16.30 -30.65
CA ASN A 315 24.30 -16.30 -31.51
C ASN A 315 23.96 -15.59 -32.83
N PRO A 316 24.62 -14.46 -33.16
CA PRO A 316 24.30 -13.68 -34.35
C PRO A 316 24.56 -14.43 -35.67
N ASP A 317 25.46 -15.41 -35.66
CA ASP A 317 25.84 -16.16 -36.87
C ASP A 317 24.95 -17.38 -37.13
N LYS A 318 24.37 -17.95 -36.08
CA LYS A 318 23.62 -19.22 -36.14
C LYS A 318 22.14 -19.09 -35.78
N GLY A 319 21.71 -17.97 -35.21
CA GLY A 319 20.34 -17.75 -34.73
C GLY A 319 19.92 -18.62 -33.53
N GLN A 320 20.80 -19.50 -33.05
CA GLN A 320 20.57 -20.34 -31.86
C GLN A 320 20.98 -19.58 -30.60
N ARG A 321 20.30 -19.83 -29.48
CA ARG A 321 20.66 -19.26 -28.18
C ARG A 321 21.94 -19.89 -27.62
N TYR A 322 22.73 -19.11 -26.89
CA TYR A 322 23.83 -19.65 -26.11
C TYR A 322 23.31 -20.39 -24.88
N GLY A 323 24.09 -21.35 -24.37
CA GLY A 323 23.84 -21.88 -23.04
C GLY A 323 24.01 -20.79 -21.97
N ILE A 324 23.23 -20.92 -20.91
CA ILE A 324 23.32 -20.05 -19.74
C ILE A 324 24.64 -20.35 -19.03
N SER A 325 25.46 -19.32 -18.83
CA SER A 325 26.72 -19.40 -18.07
C SER A 325 26.54 -18.92 -16.63
N HIS A 326 25.78 -17.85 -16.43
CA HIS A 326 25.38 -17.36 -15.11
C HIS A 326 24.18 -16.44 -15.23
N ILE A 327 23.50 -16.23 -14.10
CA ILE A 327 22.34 -15.35 -13.98
C ILE A 327 22.65 -14.32 -12.88
N VAL A 328 22.45 -13.03 -13.18
CA VAL A 328 22.52 -11.94 -12.19
C VAL A 328 21.11 -11.43 -11.93
N VAL A 329 20.74 -11.32 -10.66
CA VAL A 329 19.41 -10.89 -10.23
C VAL A 329 19.49 -9.48 -9.64
N PHE A 330 18.58 -8.60 -10.08
CA PHE A 330 18.44 -7.25 -9.55
C PHE A 330 17.08 -7.10 -8.87
N VAL A 331 17.06 -6.49 -7.68
CA VAL A 331 15.84 -6.33 -6.88
C VAL A 331 15.58 -4.88 -6.52
N CYS A 332 14.32 -4.59 -6.20
CA CYS A 332 13.90 -3.30 -5.69
C CYS A 332 14.39 -3.09 -4.27
N ALA A 333 15.16 -2.02 -4.06
CA ALA A 333 15.64 -1.62 -2.74
C ALA A 333 15.67 -0.09 -2.63
N GLY A 334 15.47 0.41 -1.41
CA GLY A 334 15.71 1.83 -1.11
C GLY A 334 17.22 2.10 -1.04
N GLU A 335 17.65 3.28 -1.51
CA GLU A 335 19.06 3.68 -1.61
C GLU A 335 19.85 3.63 -0.27
N ASP A 336 19.15 3.53 0.87
CA ASP A 336 19.74 3.56 2.22
C ASP A 336 20.21 2.20 2.77
N ARG A 337 20.03 1.07 2.06
CA ARG A 337 20.26 -0.27 2.64
C ARG A 337 21.60 -0.96 2.32
N LEU A 338 22.50 -0.36 1.54
CA LEU A 338 23.74 -1.02 1.10
C LEU A 338 25.02 -0.61 1.86
N SER A 339 24.96 0.15 2.95
CA SER A 339 26.18 0.56 3.69
C SER A 339 26.63 -0.37 4.82
N ASP A 340 25.79 -1.30 5.30
CA ASP A 340 25.99 -1.84 6.65
C ASP A 340 26.63 -3.23 6.76
N GLU A 341 26.99 -3.91 5.67
CA GLU A 341 27.63 -5.24 5.73
C GLU A 341 29.11 -5.27 5.31
N ARG A 342 29.82 -4.16 5.49
CA ARG A 342 31.29 -4.13 5.36
C ARG A 342 32.00 -3.61 6.60
N SER A 343 31.70 -4.17 7.76
CA SER A 343 32.53 -3.96 8.97
C SER A 343 32.60 -5.22 9.80
N GLY A 344 33.33 -6.22 9.30
CA GLY A 344 33.79 -7.35 10.09
C GLY A 344 35.18 -7.04 10.66
N ASP A 345 35.24 -7.04 11.98
CA ASP A 345 36.39 -7.42 12.83
C ASP A 345 37.45 -6.36 13.18
N ALA A 346 37.29 -5.80 14.39
CA ALA A 346 38.34 -5.83 15.41
C ALA A 346 37.70 -5.55 16.78
N SER A 347 37.43 -6.61 17.53
CA SER A 347 37.28 -6.54 18.98
C SER A 347 38.62 -6.16 19.62
N ASP A 348 38.62 -5.17 20.51
CA ASP A 348 39.17 -5.38 21.85
C ASP A 348 38.71 -4.28 22.83
N HIS A 349 38.29 -4.75 24.00
CA HIS A 349 37.95 -3.97 25.19
C HIS A 349 39.13 -3.10 25.66
N GLU A 350 38.84 -1.88 26.11
CA GLU A 350 38.93 -1.52 27.54
C GLU A 350 38.43 -0.10 27.81
N SER A 351 37.63 0.02 28.85
CA SER A 351 37.02 1.24 29.37
C SER A 351 38.02 2.03 30.21
N VAL A 352 38.18 3.33 29.95
CA VAL A 352 38.60 4.32 30.98
C VAL A 352 37.96 5.68 30.68
N ASP A 353 37.07 6.11 31.58
CA ASP A 353 36.60 7.50 31.73
C ASP A 353 37.76 8.44 32.10
N GLY A 354 37.75 9.68 31.60
CA GLY A 354 38.67 10.71 32.12
C GLY A 354 38.81 11.99 31.30
N ASP A 355 37.84 12.88 31.48
CA ASP A 355 37.88 14.35 31.48
C ASP A 355 39.09 15.16 30.95
N THR A 356 38.70 16.27 30.30
CA THR A 356 39.27 17.64 30.29
C THR A 356 40.47 18.01 29.40
N ALA A 357 40.13 18.88 28.44
CA ALA A 357 40.66 20.24 28.22
C ALA A 357 42.18 20.44 28.06
N GLU A 358 42.61 21.02 26.94
CA GLU A 358 42.88 22.46 26.83
C GLU A 358 43.44 22.79 25.43
N GLU A 359 42.98 23.93 24.92
CA GLU A 359 43.56 24.65 23.78
C GLU A 359 45.01 25.03 24.04
N ASN A 360 45.82 25.06 22.98
CA ASN A 360 46.85 26.07 22.64
C ASN A 360 47.52 25.51 21.36
N GLY A 361 47.45 26.16 20.21
CA GLY A 361 47.94 27.52 19.98
C GLY A 361 49.29 27.39 19.26
N ASP A 362 49.33 27.69 17.96
CA ASP A 362 50.26 28.64 17.35
C ASP A 362 50.47 28.39 15.85
N GLU A 363 50.30 29.48 15.11
CA GLU A 363 50.45 29.61 13.67
C GLU A 363 51.94 29.74 13.26
N LYS A 364 52.22 29.19 12.06
CA LYS A 364 53.08 29.75 10.98
C LYS A 364 54.63 29.69 11.14
N PRO A 365 55.42 29.91 10.06
CA PRO A 365 55.36 29.29 8.72
C PRO A 365 56.78 29.04 8.11
N GLU A 366 56.78 28.65 6.82
CA GLU A 366 57.81 28.92 5.80
C GLU A 366 59.19 28.24 5.88
N ASN A 367 59.47 27.41 4.89
CA ASN A 367 60.56 27.52 3.89
C ASN A 367 60.44 26.26 3.00
N GLY A 368 60.40 26.32 1.67
CA GLY A 368 61.23 27.12 0.80
C GLY A 368 62.14 26.16 0.03
N ASP A 369 61.95 26.17 -1.28
CA ASP A 369 62.95 25.84 -2.31
C ASP A 369 63.05 24.43 -2.92
N GLU A 370 62.56 24.42 -4.17
CA GLU A 370 63.31 24.10 -5.39
C GLU A 370 63.64 22.63 -5.73
N LYS A 371 62.91 22.19 -6.77
CA LYS A 371 63.26 21.24 -7.83
C LYS A 371 64.75 21.35 -8.26
N PRO A 372 65.32 20.25 -8.78
CA PRO A 372 65.29 20.13 -10.23
C PRO A 372 64.94 18.73 -10.75
N GLU A 373 64.28 18.75 -11.90
CA GLU A 373 64.14 17.62 -12.81
C GLU A 373 65.51 17.23 -13.38
N ASN A 374 65.80 15.93 -13.45
CA ASN A 374 66.13 15.30 -14.73
C ASN A 374 66.28 13.79 -14.61
N GLY A 375 65.79 13.10 -15.64
CA GLY A 375 66.56 12.04 -16.28
C GLY A 375 66.20 10.61 -15.93
N SER A 376 65.26 10.06 -16.71
CA SER A 376 65.38 8.78 -17.43
C SER A 376 66.36 7.73 -16.90
N THR A 377 65.87 6.50 -16.67
CA THR A 377 66.08 5.41 -17.63
C THR A 377 65.27 4.16 -17.29
N LYS A 378 64.69 3.56 -18.34
CA LYS A 378 64.18 2.20 -18.42
C LYS A 378 65.28 1.17 -18.15
N GLY A 379 64.93 0.00 -17.64
CA GLY A 379 65.77 -1.18 -17.76
C GLY A 379 65.27 -2.39 -16.96
N ASN A 380 64.57 -3.28 -17.67
CA ASN A 380 64.17 -4.65 -17.37
C ASN A 380 63.06 -4.92 -16.36
#